data_AF-A0A497RG71-F1
#
_entry.id   AF-A0A497RG71-F1
#
_cell.length_a   1.000
_cell.length_b   1.000
_cell.length_c   1.000
_cell.angle_alpha   90.00
_cell.angle_beta   90.00
_cell.angle_gamma   90.00
#
_symmetry.space_group_name_H-M   'P 1'
#
loop_
_entity.id
_entity.type
_entity.pdbx_description
1 polymer ?
#
loop_
_entity_poly.entity_id
_entity_poly.type
_entity_poly.pdbx_seq_one_letter_code
_entity_poly.pdbx_strand_id
1 'polypeptide(L)'
;MLVLFTSHRVEMLKHFEEIARKYDTIIIEEPRDGNFERMLKGEISIGQYVEGLNTSFPIYSTHQCMILRDLYRMGKRIVQVEPYLETLEMIHRAIESNQEVGKDERTLKVRDVERKVGSAWIDYQEAFLKRDFDYLVDATVRFTRADADRFVVRDEMRADEIEKFGDGLIEAGQIHILLPEILKERGFDVEVLDLPREVANRLGIKFYLNPGNELTIRYMLGEDVDDETARLMCAQSIIYVSLIPKDEMIPSEDDPYP
;
A
#
# COMPACT_ATOMS: atom_id res chain seq x y z
N MET A 1 -17.94 2.09 -9.16
CA MET A 1 -16.52 1.69 -9.04
C MET A 1 -16.34 0.69 -7.92
N LEU A 2 -15.31 -0.14 -8.00
CA LEU A 2 -14.97 -1.10 -6.95
C LEU A 2 -13.59 -0.78 -6.39
N VAL A 3 -13.50 -0.50 -5.09
CA VAL A 3 -12.23 -0.51 -4.36
C VAL A 3 -11.99 -1.93 -3.86
N LEU A 4 -10.91 -2.53 -4.34
CA LEU A 4 -10.48 -3.87 -4.02
C LEU A 4 -9.27 -3.80 -3.10
N PHE A 5 -9.49 -4.11 -1.82
CA PHE A 5 -8.37 -4.23 -0.89
C PHE A 5 -7.63 -5.54 -1.13
N THR A 6 -6.32 -5.45 -1.34
CA THR A 6 -5.42 -6.58 -1.57
C THR A 6 -4.24 -6.57 -0.59
N SER A 7 -3.42 -7.60 -0.66
CA SER A 7 -2.13 -7.70 0.03
C SER A 7 -1.05 -8.10 -0.96
N HIS A 8 0.21 -7.75 -0.68
CA HIS A 8 1.39 -8.17 -1.46
C HIS A 8 1.72 -9.66 -1.26
N ARG A 9 0.78 -10.52 -1.65
CA ARG A 9 0.80 -11.98 -1.48
C ARG A 9 0.40 -12.62 -2.80
N VAL A 10 1.24 -13.50 -3.33
CA VAL A 10 1.09 -14.05 -4.69
C VAL A 10 -0.21 -14.82 -4.83
N GLU A 11 -0.65 -15.52 -3.78
CA GLU A 11 -1.89 -16.29 -3.72
C GLU A 11 -3.17 -15.43 -3.86
N MET A 12 -3.08 -14.12 -3.65
CA MET A 12 -4.19 -13.19 -3.86
C MET A 12 -4.37 -12.81 -5.33
N LEU A 13 -3.29 -12.87 -6.13
CA LEU A 13 -3.28 -12.36 -7.49
C LEU A 13 -4.26 -13.09 -8.43
N LYS A 14 -4.50 -14.39 -8.21
CA LYS A 14 -5.52 -15.13 -8.97
C LYS A 14 -6.93 -14.55 -8.79
N HIS A 15 -7.27 -14.16 -7.56
CA HIS A 15 -8.59 -13.57 -7.27
C HIS A 15 -8.66 -12.13 -7.75
N PHE A 16 -7.56 -11.37 -7.65
CA PHE A 16 -7.44 -10.05 -8.26
C PHE A 16 -7.71 -10.12 -9.76
N GLU A 17 -7.09 -11.06 -10.48
CA GLU A 17 -7.26 -11.24 -11.91
C GLU A 17 -8.72 -11.56 -12.30
N GLU A 18 -9.36 -12.49 -11.58
CA GLU A 18 -10.77 -12.85 -11.80
C GLU A 18 -11.72 -11.65 -11.68
N ILE A 19 -11.44 -10.74 -10.74
CA ILE A 19 -12.22 -9.52 -10.54
C ILE A 19 -11.85 -8.51 -11.63
N ALA A 20 -10.57 -8.26 -11.88
CA ALA A 20 -10.07 -7.28 -12.83
C ALA A 20 -10.56 -7.51 -14.26
N ARG A 21 -10.75 -8.77 -14.69
CA ARG A 21 -11.32 -9.11 -16.00
C ARG A 21 -12.70 -8.50 -16.25
N LYS A 22 -13.47 -8.19 -15.20
CA LYS A 22 -14.83 -7.62 -15.28
C LYS A 22 -14.86 -6.11 -15.50
N TYR A 23 -13.74 -5.41 -15.31
CA TYR A 23 -13.64 -3.96 -15.42
C TYR A 23 -12.85 -3.56 -16.65
N ASP A 24 -13.18 -2.43 -17.27
CA ASP A 24 -12.46 -1.91 -18.45
C ASP A 24 -11.28 -1.02 -18.07
N THR A 25 -11.38 -0.32 -16.95
CA THR A 25 -10.30 0.47 -16.35
C THR A 25 -9.87 -0.18 -15.04
N ILE A 26 -8.56 -0.37 -14.88
CA ILE A 26 -7.91 -0.90 -13.68
C ILE A 26 -6.90 0.15 -13.21
N ILE A 27 -7.04 0.58 -11.97
CA ILE A 27 -6.20 1.57 -11.32
C ILE A 27 -5.40 0.86 -10.23
N ILE A 28 -4.07 0.86 -10.35
CA ILE A 28 -3.16 0.17 -9.42
C ILE A 28 -2.47 1.14 -8.46
N GLU A 29 -2.15 0.66 -7.25
CA GLU A 29 -1.41 1.41 -6.22
C GLU A 29 0.10 1.39 -6.49
N GLU A 30 0.51 1.99 -7.60
CA GLU A 30 1.92 2.13 -7.97
C GLU A 30 2.17 3.55 -8.49
N PRO A 31 3.35 4.14 -8.24
CA PRO A 31 3.70 5.44 -8.80
C PRO A 31 3.84 5.31 -10.31
N ARG A 32 3.52 6.38 -11.05
CA ARG A 32 3.73 6.40 -12.50
C ARG A 32 5.18 6.14 -12.86
N ASP A 33 5.40 5.13 -13.68
CA ASP A 33 6.72 4.77 -14.19
C ASP A 33 6.77 4.86 -15.72
N GLY A 34 7.83 5.48 -16.25
CA GLY A 34 7.99 5.71 -17.69
C GLY A 34 8.19 4.44 -18.53
N ASN A 35 8.57 3.33 -17.90
CA ASN A 35 8.73 2.02 -18.54
C ASN A 35 7.50 1.12 -18.37
N PHE A 36 6.51 1.49 -17.56
CA PHE A 36 5.32 0.66 -17.31
C PHE A 36 4.56 0.33 -18.61
N GLU A 37 4.29 1.32 -19.45
CA GLU A 37 3.58 1.08 -20.71
C GLU A 37 4.39 0.20 -21.68
N ARG A 38 5.71 0.39 -21.71
CA ARG A 38 6.63 -0.45 -22.50
C ARG A 38 6.61 -1.89 -22.00
N MET A 39 6.51 -2.09 -20.68
CA MET A 39 6.33 -3.40 -20.07
C MET A 39 4.98 -4.01 -20.47
N LEU A 40 3.87 -3.26 -20.41
CA LEU A 40 2.55 -3.77 -20.82
C LEU A 40 2.51 -4.17 -22.30
N LYS A 41 3.17 -3.40 -23.17
CA LYS A 41 3.31 -3.70 -24.61
C LYS A 41 4.27 -4.87 -24.91
N GLY A 42 5.08 -5.29 -23.93
CA GLY A 42 6.10 -6.32 -24.12
C GLY A 42 7.37 -5.84 -24.83
N GLU A 43 7.60 -4.53 -24.91
CA GLU A 43 8.82 -3.93 -25.47
C GLU A 43 10.04 -4.12 -24.56
N ILE A 44 9.79 -4.25 -23.24
CA ILE A 44 10.77 -4.68 -22.25
C ILE A 44 10.26 -5.92 -21.51
N SER A 45 11.18 -6.74 -21.02
CA SER A 45 10.82 -7.92 -20.23
C SER A 45 10.27 -7.51 -18.86
N ILE A 46 9.46 -8.38 -18.25
CA ILE A 46 8.95 -8.16 -16.87
C ILE A 46 10.11 -8.11 -15.89
N GLY A 47 11.10 -9.00 -16.04
CA GLY A 47 12.29 -9.00 -15.18
C GLY A 47 13.04 -7.67 -15.22
N GLN A 48 13.31 -7.13 -16.41
CA GLN A 48 13.95 -5.81 -16.55
C GLN A 48 13.13 -4.67 -15.93
N TYR A 49 11.80 -4.74 -16.01
CA TYR A 49 10.94 -3.74 -15.39
C TYR A 49 11.01 -3.84 -13.85
N VAL A 50 10.82 -5.04 -13.30
CA VAL A 50 10.83 -5.30 -11.85
C VAL A 50 12.19 -5.00 -11.23
N GLU A 51 13.30 -5.30 -11.91
CA GLU A 51 14.66 -4.93 -11.47
C GLU A 51 14.83 -3.41 -11.31
N GLY A 52 14.08 -2.62 -12.07
CA GLY A 52 14.08 -1.16 -11.97
C GLY A 52 13.15 -0.60 -10.89
N LEU A 53 12.27 -1.42 -10.30
CA LEU A 53 11.34 -0.99 -9.26
C LEU A 53 12.01 -0.99 -7.89
N ASN A 54 11.64 -0.01 -7.07
CA ASN A 54 11.98 0.00 -5.64
C ASN A 54 10.94 -0.79 -4.82
N THR A 55 10.74 -2.07 -5.16
CA THR A 55 9.75 -2.94 -4.51
C THR A 55 10.38 -3.81 -3.44
N SER A 56 9.68 -4.01 -2.31
CA SER A 56 10.03 -5.00 -1.29
C SER A 56 9.48 -6.40 -1.61
N PHE A 57 8.71 -6.54 -2.70
CA PHE A 57 8.01 -7.77 -3.08
C PHE A 57 8.26 -8.12 -4.57
N PRO A 58 9.52 -8.35 -5.00
CA PRO A 58 9.84 -8.62 -6.39
C PRO A 58 9.13 -9.84 -6.99
N ILE A 59 8.81 -10.87 -6.21
CA ILE A 59 8.09 -12.05 -6.72
C ILE A 59 6.64 -11.67 -7.02
N TYR A 60 5.95 -11.04 -6.05
CA TYR A 60 4.61 -10.48 -6.24
C TYR A 60 4.55 -9.52 -7.42
N SER A 61 5.44 -8.53 -7.48
CA SER A 61 5.48 -7.54 -8.58
C SER A 61 5.67 -8.23 -9.93
N THR A 62 6.48 -9.29 -10.00
CA THR A 62 6.65 -10.08 -11.22
C THR A 62 5.35 -10.74 -11.66
N HIS A 63 4.66 -11.43 -10.74
CA HIS A 63 3.38 -12.09 -11.05
C HIS A 63 2.27 -11.08 -11.37
N GLN A 64 2.20 -9.96 -10.65
CA GLN A 64 1.25 -8.89 -10.92
C GLN A 64 1.47 -8.31 -12.32
N CYS A 65 2.73 -8.05 -12.71
CA CYS A 65 3.06 -7.59 -14.07
C CYS A 65 2.63 -8.58 -15.16
N MET A 66 2.72 -9.89 -14.92
CA MET A 66 2.22 -10.90 -15.86
C MET A 66 0.71 -10.74 -16.09
N ILE A 67 -0.05 -10.64 -15.00
CA ILE A 67 -1.50 -10.46 -15.04
C ILE A 67 -1.88 -9.14 -15.71
N LEU A 68 -1.23 -8.03 -15.33
CA LEU A 68 -1.50 -6.72 -15.91
C LEU A 68 -1.19 -6.71 -17.41
N ARG A 69 -0.10 -7.34 -17.85
CA ARG A 69 0.22 -7.48 -19.28
C ARG A 69 -0.86 -8.26 -20.04
N ASP A 70 -1.39 -9.33 -19.46
CA ASP A 70 -2.45 -10.12 -20.08
C ASP A 70 -3.79 -9.37 -20.11
N LEU A 71 -4.14 -8.64 -19.05
CA LEU A 71 -5.29 -7.73 -19.03
C LEU A 71 -5.15 -6.62 -20.08
N TYR A 72 -3.96 -6.03 -20.23
CA TYR A 72 -3.69 -5.03 -21.26
C TYR A 72 -3.89 -5.59 -22.67
N ARG A 73 -3.42 -6.82 -22.93
CA ARG A 73 -3.65 -7.52 -24.20
C ARG A 73 -5.13 -7.79 -24.49
N MET A 74 -5.95 -7.92 -23.46
CA MET A 74 -7.42 -8.00 -23.60
C MET A 74 -8.09 -6.66 -23.90
N GLY A 75 -7.32 -5.58 -24.04
CA GLY A 75 -7.82 -4.23 -24.30
C GLY A 75 -8.22 -3.46 -23.05
N LYS A 76 -7.85 -3.93 -21.85
CA LYS A 76 -8.10 -3.21 -20.61
C LYS A 76 -7.17 -2.00 -20.50
N ARG A 77 -7.71 -0.90 -19.96
CA ARG A 77 -6.94 0.28 -19.62
C ARG A 77 -6.37 0.11 -18.22
N ILE A 78 -5.04 0.20 -18.09
CA ILE A 78 -4.35 0.05 -16.81
C ILE A 78 -3.63 1.35 -16.49
N VAL A 79 -3.84 1.87 -15.28
CA VAL A 79 -3.32 3.17 -14.85
C VAL A 79 -2.66 3.07 -13.48
N GLN A 80 -1.46 3.64 -13.35
CA GLN A 80 -0.75 3.79 -12.09
C GLN A 80 -1.19 5.07 -11.37
N VAL A 81 -1.64 4.94 -10.13
CA VAL A 81 -2.09 6.06 -9.30
C VAL A 81 -1.59 5.91 -7.87
N GLU A 82 -0.38 6.42 -7.65
CA GLU A 82 0.20 6.65 -6.32
C GLU A 82 0.95 8.00 -6.27
N PRO A 83 0.21 9.12 -6.34
CA PRO A 83 0.77 10.47 -6.42
C PRO A 83 1.65 10.87 -5.24
N TYR A 84 1.47 10.24 -4.07
CA TYR A 84 2.31 10.53 -2.91
C TYR A 84 3.74 10.03 -3.15
N LEU A 85 3.89 8.77 -3.60
CA LEU A 85 5.20 8.21 -3.90
C LEU A 85 5.86 8.90 -5.09
N GLU A 86 5.10 9.28 -6.12
CA GLU A 86 5.60 10.10 -7.23
C GLU A 86 6.23 11.42 -6.73
N THR A 87 5.57 12.06 -5.77
CA THR A 87 6.04 13.32 -5.15
C THR A 87 7.28 13.07 -4.31
N LEU A 88 7.30 11.98 -3.54
CA LEU A 88 8.44 11.59 -2.71
C LEU A 88 9.69 11.29 -3.55
N GLU A 89 9.54 10.53 -4.64
CA GLU A 89 10.62 10.26 -5.58
C GLU A 89 11.16 11.54 -6.24
N MET A 90 10.28 12.49 -6.56
CA MET A 90 10.70 13.80 -7.08
C MET A 90 11.54 14.55 -6.04
N ILE A 91 11.11 14.57 -4.77
CA ILE A 91 11.86 15.19 -3.68
C ILE A 91 13.24 14.54 -3.53
N HIS A 92 13.31 13.20 -3.50
CA HIS A 92 14.57 12.46 -3.38
C HIS A 92 15.51 12.77 -4.56
N ARG A 93 15.02 12.71 -5.81
CA ARG A 93 15.82 13.04 -7.00
C ARG A 93 16.38 14.46 -6.96
N ALA A 94 15.58 15.43 -6.51
CA ALA A 94 16.03 16.81 -6.36
C ALA A 94 17.14 16.92 -5.30
N ILE A 95 17.01 16.25 -4.15
CA ILE A 95 18.04 16.23 -3.11
C ILE A 95 19.33 15.57 -3.61
N GLU A 96 19.24 14.39 -4.23
CA GLU A 96 20.39 13.66 -4.79
C GLU A 96 21.13 14.47 -5.86
N SER A 97 20.40 15.26 -6.65
CA SER A 97 20.94 16.09 -7.72
C SER A 97 21.33 17.51 -7.27
N ASN A 98 21.27 17.84 -5.97
CA ASN A 98 21.47 19.19 -5.42
C ASN A 98 20.61 20.27 -6.13
N GLN A 99 19.38 19.94 -6.50
CA GLN A 99 18.40 20.85 -7.08
C GLN A 99 17.45 21.39 -6.01
N GLU A 100 16.81 22.54 -6.29
CA GLU A 100 15.81 23.08 -5.39
C GLU A 100 14.55 22.21 -5.39
N VAL A 101 14.14 21.75 -4.21
CA VAL A 101 12.88 21.02 -4.03
C VAL A 101 11.72 21.99 -4.22
N GLY A 102 10.69 21.54 -4.95
CA GLY A 102 9.46 22.30 -5.16
C GLY A 102 8.85 22.83 -3.86
N LYS A 103 8.20 23.99 -3.95
CA LYS A 103 7.53 24.68 -2.82
C LYS A 103 6.02 24.80 -3.03
N ASP A 104 5.46 24.06 -3.98
CA ASP A 104 4.01 23.96 -4.13
C ASP A 104 3.41 23.23 -2.92
N GLU A 105 2.12 23.45 -2.70
CA GLU A 105 1.39 22.94 -1.54
C GLU A 105 1.47 21.41 -1.40
N ARG A 106 1.37 20.68 -2.52
CA ARG A 106 1.46 19.21 -2.54
C ARG A 106 2.86 18.75 -2.09
N THR A 107 3.91 19.33 -2.64
CA THR A 107 5.30 19.00 -2.24
C THR A 107 5.57 19.33 -0.78
N LEU A 108 5.09 20.48 -0.28
CA LEU A 108 5.24 20.86 1.13
C LEU A 108 4.52 19.88 2.07
N LYS A 109 3.29 19.48 1.73
CA LYS A 109 2.49 18.52 2.50
C LYS A 109 3.20 17.16 2.61
N VAL A 110 3.68 16.60 1.48
CA VAL A 110 4.43 15.33 1.48
C VAL A 110 5.69 15.44 2.32
N ARG A 111 6.46 16.53 2.18
CA ARG A 111 7.69 16.74 2.94
C ARG A 111 7.45 16.84 4.45
N ASP A 112 6.39 17.51 4.88
CA ASP A 112 6.06 17.63 6.30
C ASP A 112 5.65 16.29 6.93
N VAL A 113 4.88 15.48 6.20
CA VAL A 113 4.53 14.12 6.62
C VAL A 113 5.78 13.24 6.69
N GLU A 114 6.59 13.20 5.63
CA GLU A 114 7.79 12.36 5.58
C GLU A 114 8.83 12.76 6.64
N ARG A 115 8.93 14.05 6.98
CA ARG A 115 9.77 14.49 8.10
C ARG A 115 9.32 13.88 9.43
N LYS A 116 8.01 13.82 9.70
CA LYS A 116 7.47 13.22 10.93
C LYS A 116 7.70 11.72 10.95
N VAL A 117 7.35 11.04 9.86
CA VAL A 117 7.51 9.58 9.71
C VAL A 117 8.99 9.19 9.82
N GLY A 118 9.87 9.89 9.11
CA GLY A 118 11.31 9.65 9.15
C GLY A 118 11.91 9.86 10.55
N SER A 119 11.47 10.89 11.28
CA SER A 119 11.91 11.10 12.68
C SER A 119 11.46 9.95 13.58
N ALA A 120 10.19 9.53 13.49
CA ALA A 120 9.67 8.41 14.28
C ALA A 120 10.35 7.07 13.91
N TRP A 121 10.71 6.90 12.64
CA TRP A 121 11.46 5.73 12.18
C TRP A 121 12.87 5.68 12.76
N ILE A 122 13.58 6.81 12.82
CA ILE A 122 14.90 6.90 13.44
C ILE A 122 14.82 6.54 14.93
N ASP A 123 13.84 7.07 15.66
CA ASP A 123 13.59 6.71 17.06
C ASP A 123 13.39 5.19 17.24
N TYR A 124 12.59 4.57 16.37
CA TYR A 124 12.35 3.12 16.38
C TYR A 124 13.64 2.33 16.16
N GLN A 125 14.45 2.72 15.17
CA GLN A 125 15.72 2.06 14.88
C GLN A 125 16.70 2.18 16.04
N GLU A 126 16.80 3.36 16.65
CA GLU A 126 17.63 3.54 17.84
C GLU A 126 17.17 2.68 19.01
N ALA A 127 15.86 2.61 19.27
CA ALA A 127 15.29 1.78 20.32
C ALA A 127 15.60 0.29 20.09
N PHE A 128 15.44 -0.16 18.86
CA PHE A 128 15.71 -1.53 18.45
C PHE A 128 17.19 -1.89 18.65
N LEU A 129 18.11 -1.01 18.22
CA LEU A 129 19.56 -1.20 18.39
C LEU A 129 19.98 -1.23 19.87
N LYS A 130 19.36 -0.40 20.71
CA LYS A 130 19.60 -0.36 22.16
C LYS A 130 19.00 -1.57 22.91
N ARG A 131 18.15 -2.37 22.25
CA ARG A 131 17.44 -3.53 22.83
C ARG A 131 16.59 -3.16 24.04
N ASP A 132 16.03 -1.96 24.04
CA ASP A 132 15.12 -1.47 25.07
C ASP A 132 13.68 -1.71 24.59
N PHE A 133 13.03 -2.75 25.13
CA PHE A 133 11.70 -3.15 24.68
C PHE A 133 10.64 -2.11 25.01
N ASP A 134 10.68 -1.51 26.20
CA ASP A 134 9.68 -0.52 26.60
C ASP A 134 9.80 0.74 25.73
N TYR A 135 11.03 1.20 25.48
CA TYR A 135 11.26 2.33 24.59
C TYR A 135 10.93 2.00 23.13
N LEU A 136 11.15 0.74 22.68
CA LEU A 136 10.75 0.28 21.35
C LEU A 136 9.23 0.31 21.18
N VAL A 137 8.47 -0.09 22.20
CA VAL A 137 7.00 0.01 22.20
C VAL A 137 6.57 1.47 22.05
N ASP A 138 7.14 2.39 22.84
CA ASP A 138 6.82 3.82 22.74
C ASP A 138 7.18 4.43 21.39
N ALA A 139 8.34 4.06 20.84
CA ALA A 139 8.75 4.48 19.50
C ALA A 139 7.80 3.94 18.43
N THR A 140 7.32 2.71 18.60
CA THR A 140 6.32 2.10 17.69
C THR A 140 4.99 2.84 17.77
N VAL A 141 4.51 3.25 18.94
CA VAL A 141 3.29 4.06 19.08
C VAL A 141 3.42 5.38 18.30
N ARG A 142 4.56 6.08 18.46
CA ARG A 142 4.83 7.33 17.72
C ARG A 142 4.88 7.10 16.21
N PHE A 143 5.55 6.02 15.79
CA PHE A 143 5.62 5.64 14.39
C PHE A 143 4.25 5.32 13.80
N THR A 144 3.45 4.49 14.47
CA THR A 144 2.08 4.14 14.04
C THR A 144 1.20 5.38 13.88
N ARG A 145 1.31 6.38 14.77
CA ARG A 145 0.57 7.64 14.65
C ARG A 145 1.05 8.48 13.46
N ALA A 146 2.37 8.60 13.27
CA ALA A 146 2.93 9.30 12.12
C ALA A 146 2.59 8.62 10.78
N ASP A 147 2.53 7.29 10.78
CA ASP A 147 2.17 6.50 9.61
C ASP A 147 0.68 6.61 9.28
N ALA A 148 -0.19 6.69 10.28
CA ALA A 148 -1.61 7.00 10.10
C ALA A 148 -1.81 8.36 9.41
N ASP A 149 -1.14 9.43 9.89
CA ASP A 149 -1.12 10.74 9.22
C ASP A 149 -0.70 10.61 7.75
N ARG A 150 0.29 9.76 7.47
CA ARG A 150 0.78 9.51 6.10
C ARG A 150 -0.28 8.86 5.23
N PHE A 151 -0.95 7.82 5.70
CA PHE A 151 -2.01 7.16 4.93
C PHE A 151 -3.21 8.06 4.66
N VAL A 152 -3.60 8.95 5.60
CA VAL A 152 -4.65 9.95 5.35
C VAL A 152 -4.29 10.81 4.14
N VAL A 153 -3.06 11.33 4.09
CA VAL A 153 -2.59 12.15 2.96
C VAL A 153 -2.51 11.35 1.67
N ARG A 154 -2.07 10.08 1.73
CA ARG A 154 -2.05 9.19 0.56
C ARG A 154 -3.46 8.95 0.01
N ASP A 155 -4.44 8.67 0.86
CA ASP A 155 -5.84 8.43 0.45
C ASP A 155 -6.45 9.65 -0.23
N GLU A 156 -6.25 10.84 0.33
CA GLU A 156 -6.71 12.10 -0.27
C GLU A 156 -6.10 12.33 -1.65
N MET A 157 -4.77 12.20 -1.76
CA MET A 157 -4.05 12.44 -3.01
C MET A 157 -4.42 11.39 -4.08
N ARG A 158 -4.56 10.12 -3.69
CA ARG A 158 -5.01 9.06 -4.61
C ARG A 158 -6.42 9.33 -5.10
N ALA A 159 -7.34 9.74 -4.21
CA ALA A 159 -8.69 10.09 -4.60
C ALA A 159 -8.69 11.21 -5.66
N ASP A 160 -7.91 12.29 -5.46
CA ASP A 160 -7.79 13.40 -6.43
C ASP A 160 -7.37 12.95 -7.84
N GLU A 161 -6.47 11.97 -7.94
CA GLU A 161 -6.05 11.45 -9.23
C GLU A 161 -7.05 10.44 -9.81
N ILE A 162 -7.70 9.62 -8.96
CA ILE A 162 -8.70 8.62 -9.38
C ILE A 162 -9.91 9.28 -10.05
N GLU A 163 -10.36 10.45 -9.56
CA GLU A 163 -11.50 11.17 -10.13
C GLU A 163 -11.38 11.41 -11.64
N LYS A 164 -10.15 11.56 -12.14
CA LYS A 164 -9.85 11.86 -13.55
C LYS A 164 -10.12 10.68 -14.47
N PHE A 165 -10.27 9.48 -13.91
CA PHE A 165 -10.40 8.23 -14.65
C PHE A 165 -11.82 7.67 -14.65
N GLY A 166 -12.66 8.08 -13.70
CA GLY A 166 -14.05 7.66 -13.62
C GLY A 166 -14.21 6.23 -13.09
N ASP A 167 -15.18 5.49 -13.64
CA ASP A 167 -15.52 4.16 -13.15
C ASP A 167 -14.45 3.10 -13.51
N GLY A 168 -14.21 2.17 -12.59
CA GLY A 168 -13.18 1.15 -12.73
C GLY A 168 -12.97 0.31 -11.47
N LEU A 169 -12.00 -0.61 -11.58
CA LEU A 169 -11.42 -1.33 -10.45
C LEU A 169 -10.26 -0.53 -9.87
N ILE A 170 -10.29 -0.25 -8.58
CA ILE A 170 -9.23 0.43 -7.84
C ILE A 170 -8.59 -0.59 -6.90
N GLU A 171 -7.36 -0.98 -7.20
CA GLU A 171 -6.54 -1.75 -6.28
C GLU A 171 -6.01 -0.84 -5.17
N ALA A 172 -6.11 -1.28 -3.93
CA ALA A 172 -5.45 -0.63 -2.81
C ALA A 172 -5.03 -1.65 -1.74
N GLY A 173 -3.99 -1.35 -0.97
CA GLY A 173 -3.67 -2.07 0.25
C GLY A 173 -4.77 -1.90 1.32
N GLN A 174 -4.88 -2.86 2.23
CA GLN A 174 -5.91 -2.88 3.28
C GLN A 174 -5.90 -1.68 4.25
N ILE A 175 -4.85 -0.84 4.24
CA ILE A 175 -4.75 0.34 5.10
C ILE A 175 -5.41 1.58 4.48
N HIS A 176 -5.67 1.58 3.17
CA HIS A 176 -6.33 2.69 2.45
C HIS A 176 -7.84 2.76 2.72
N ILE A 177 -8.23 2.69 4.00
CA ILE A 177 -9.60 2.57 4.48
C ILE A 177 -10.41 3.87 4.32
N LEU A 178 -9.76 5.03 4.20
CA LEU A 178 -10.44 6.30 3.96
C LEU A 178 -10.68 6.54 2.47
N LEU A 179 -9.88 5.94 1.59
CA LEU A 179 -10.02 6.11 0.14
C LEU A 179 -11.45 5.84 -0.37
N PRO A 180 -12.14 4.74 -0.02
CA PRO A 180 -13.53 4.54 -0.43
C PRO A 180 -14.48 5.62 0.06
N GLU A 181 -14.33 6.08 1.30
CA GLU A 181 -15.21 7.09 1.89
C GLU A 181 -15.00 8.44 1.22
N ILE A 182 -13.75 8.83 0.97
CA ILE A 182 -13.41 10.05 0.24
C ILE A 182 -13.99 10.01 -1.19
N LEU A 183 -13.91 8.87 -1.87
CA LEU A 183 -14.52 8.71 -3.20
C LEU A 183 -16.05 8.80 -3.18
N LYS A 184 -16.72 8.26 -2.14
CA LYS A 184 -18.17 8.43 -1.95
C LYS A 184 -18.54 9.88 -1.71
N GLU A 185 -17.78 10.61 -0.89
CA GLU A 185 -17.99 12.04 -0.64
C GLU A 185 -17.85 12.89 -1.92
N ARG A 186 -16.98 12.45 -2.83
CA ARG A 186 -16.80 13.06 -4.17
C ARG A 186 -17.91 12.69 -5.16
N GLY A 187 -18.91 11.91 -4.73
CA GLY A 187 -20.11 11.60 -5.50
C GLY A 187 -20.02 10.33 -6.35
N PHE A 188 -19.01 9.49 -6.15
CA PHE A 188 -18.93 8.20 -6.81
C PHE A 188 -19.77 7.13 -6.10
N ASP A 189 -20.32 6.21 -6.87
CA ASP A 189 -20.90 4.97 -6.33
C ASP A 189 -19.78 3.95 -6.13
N VAL A 190 -19.45 3.68 -4.86
CA VAL A 190 -18.26 2.90 -4.47
C VAL A 190 -18.67 1.64 -3.72
N GLU A 191 -18.40 0.50 -4.34
CA GLU A 191 -18.38 -0.80 -3.66
C GLU A 191 -16.97 -1.08 -3.11
N VAL A 192 -16.90 -1.83 -2.01
CA VAL A 192 -15.64 -2.22 -1.37
C VAL A 192 -15.60 -3.73 -1.21
N LEU A 193 -14.50 -4.36 -1.62
CA LEU A 193 -14.24 -5.78 -1.41
C LEU A 193 -12.88 -5.98 -0.75
N ASP A 194 -12.86 -6.62 0.42
CA ASP A 194 -11.65 -6.99 1.17
C ASP A 194 -11.21 -8.39 0.76
N LEU A 195 -10.29 -8.48 -0.21
CA LEU A 195 -9.94 -9.74 -0.85
C LEU A 195 -9.31 -10.76 0.13
N PRO A 196 -8.34 -10.40 0.99
CA PRO A 196 -7.84 -11.31 2.02
C PRO A 196 -8.93 -11.84 2.94
N ARG A 197 -9.90 -10.99 3.33
CA ARG A 197 -11.02 -11.42 4.19
C ARG A 197 -11.98 -12.35 3.46
N GLU A 198 -12.30 -12.07 2.20
CA GLU A 198 -13.12 -12.95 1.37
C GLU A 198 -12.48 -14.34 1.20
N VAL A 199 -11.17 -14.38 0.97
CA VAL A 199 -10.43 -15.64 0.87
C VAL A 199 -10.44 -16.38 2.21
N ALA A 200 -10.17 -15.70 3.33
CA ALA A 200 -10.19 -16.32 4.65
C ALA A 200 -11.58 -16.92 4.98
N ASN A 201 -12.66 -16.20 4.66
CA ASN A 201 -14.04 -16.68 4.83
C ASN A 201 -14.30 -17.95 4.01
N ARG A 202 -13.85 -18.00 2.75
CA ARG A 202 -13.98 -19.20 1.89
C ARG A 202 -13.22 -20.41 2.45
N LEU A 203 -12.09 -20.16 3.12
CA LEU A 203 -11.30 -21.20 3.77
C LEU A 203 -11.85 -21.60 5.15
N GLY A 204 -12.87 -20.93 5.66
CA GLY A 204 -13.40 -21.14 7.01
C GLY A 204 -12.43 -20.69 8.12
N ILE A 205 -11.49 -19.79 7.79
CA ILE A 205 -10.49 -19.26 8.72
C ILE A 205 -10.89 -17.86 9.14
N LYS A 206 -10.68 -17.54 10.41
CA LYS A 206 -10.90 -16.19 10.91
C LYS A 206 -9.75 -15.26 10.50
N PHE A 207 -10.08 -14.22 9.76
CA PHE A 207 -9.14 -13.17 9.40
C PHE A 207 -8.90 -12.22 10.59
N TYR A 208 -7.63 -11.95 10.89
CA TYR A 208 -7.21 -10.98 11.88
C TYR A 208 -6.23 -10.00 11.24
N LEU A 209 -6.46 -8.70 11.46
CA LEU A 209 -5.45 -7.69 11.16
C LEU A 209 -4.33 -7.78 12.20
N ASN A 210 -3.10 -7.47 11.78
CA ASN A 210 -2.03 -7.22 12.72
C ASN A 210 -2.46 -6.09 13.68
N PRO A 211 -2.29 -6.23 15.01
CA PRO A 211 -2.56 -5.16 15.99
C PRO A 211 -1.99 -3.79 15.62
N GLY A 212 -0.82 -3.73 14.99
CA GLY A 212 -0.25 -2.47 14.49
C GLY A 212 -1.10 -1.83 13.41
N ASN A 213 -1.58 -2.62 12.44
CA ASN A 213 -2.46 -2.15 11.38
C ASN A 213 -3.81 -1.70 11.94
N GLU A 214 -4.36 -2.44 12.91
CA GLU A 214 -5.60 -2.06 13.58
C GLU A 214 -5.43 -0.71 14.29
N LEU A 215 -4.31 -0.50 15.00
CA LEU A 215 -4.02 0.79 15.65
C LEU A 215 -3.84 1.92 14.62
N THR A 216 -3.16 1.68 13.50
CA THR A 216 -3.06 2.65 12.40
C THR A 216 -4.44 3.08 11.91
N ILE A 217 -5.34 2.12 11.64
CA ILE A 217 -6.70 2.40 11.17
C ILE A 217 -7.47 3.23 12.19
N ARG A 218 -7.40 2.91 13.49
CA ARG A 218 -8.05 3.69 14.55
C ARG A 218 -7.56 5.14 14.57
N TYR A 219 -6.25 5.37 14.44
CA TYR A 219 -5.70 6.73 14.34
C TYR A 219 -6.15 7.45 13.06
N MET A 220 -6.23 6.75 11.91
CA MET A 220 -6.75 7.34 10.67
C MET A 220 -8.21 7.78 10.81
N LEU A 221 -9.03 7.03 11.55
CA LEU A 221 -10.42 7.35 11.85
C LEU A 221 -10.58 8.45 12.92
N GLY A 222 -9.48 8.96 13.48
CA GLY A 222 -9.50 9.95 14.53
C GLY A 222 -10.00 9.42 15.88
N GLU A 223 -9.95 8.09 16.08
CA GLU A 223 -10.32 7.49 17.36
C GLU A 223 -9.35 7.91 18.47
N ASP A 224 -9.90 8.21 19.63
CA ASP A 224 -9.10 8.46 20.84
C ASP A 224 -8.75 7.12 21.50
N VAL A 225 -7.55 6.63 21.20
CA VAL A 225 -7.00 5.40 21.78
C VAL A 225 -6.10 5.77 22.95
N ASP A 226 -6.42 5.25 24.14
CA ASP A 226 -5.62 5.50 25.33
C ASP A 226 -4.22 4.89 25.25
N ASP A 227 -3.29 5.46 26.02
CA ASP A 227 -1.87 5.09 25.96
C ASP A 227 -1.62 3.62 26.32
N GLU A 228 -2.37 3.03 27.25
CA GLU A 228 -2.19 1.63 27.67
C GLU A 228 -2.59 0.68 26.54
N THR A 229 -3.75 0.92 25.92
CA THR A 229 -4.23 0.18 24.75
C THR A 229 -3.27 0.32 23.57
N ALA A 230 -2.83 1.55 23.24
CA ALA A 230 -1.91 1.79 22.14
C ALA A 230 -0.57 1.05 22.35
N ARG A 231 0.00 1.13 23.57
CA ARG A 231 1.23 0.40 23.91
C ARG A 231 1.03 -1.11 23.80
N LEU A 232 -0.08 -1.66 24.28
CA LEU A 232 -0.37 -3.09 24.18
C LEU A 232 -0.43 -3.56 22.73
N MET A 233 -1.16 -2.84 21.87
CA MET A 233 -1.27 -3.16 20.45
C MET A 233 0.09 -3.08 19.74
N CYS A 234 0.90 -2.06 20.04
CA CYS A 234 2.26 -1.95 19.51
C CYS A 234 3.18 -3.09 19.98
N ALA A 235 3.12 -3.46 21.27
CA ALA A 235 3.88 -4.59 21.80
C ALA A 235 3.50 -5.90 21.09
N GLN A 236 2.20 -6.14 20.91
CA GLN A 236 1.70 -7.30 20.17
C GLN A 236 2.14 -7.26 18.69
N SER A 237 2.13 -6.09 18.06
CA SER A 237 2.61 -5.91 16.69
C SER A 237 4.09 -6.26 16.54
N ILE A 238 4.95 -5.80 17.46
CA ILE A 238 6.38 -6.14 17.46
C ILE A 238 6.59 -7.65 17.55
N ILE A 239 5.85 -8.33 18.44
CA ILE A 239 5.90 -9.80 18.57
C ILE A 239 5.38 -10.46 17.29
N TYR A 240 4.23 -10.04 16.78
CA TYR A 240 3.63 -10.56 15.56
C TYR A 240 4.59 -10.48 14.38
N VAL A 241 5.16 -9.29 14.14
CA VAL A 241 6.11 -9.06 13.05
C VAL A 241 7.38 -9.90 13.27
N SER A 242 7.78 -10.23 14.50
CA SER A 242 8.92 -11.10 14.76
C SER A 242 8.64 -12.58 14.45
N LEU A 243 7.38 -12.99 14.38
CA LEU A 243 6.96 -14.39 14.15
C LEU A 243 6.63 -14.70 12.68
N ILE A 244 6.22 -13.71 11.89
CA ILE A 244 5.82 -13.94 10.49
C ILE A 244 7.03 -14.22 9.57
N PRO A 245 6.90 -15.11 8.58
CA PRO A 245 7.88 -15.29 7.53
C PRO A 245 8.19 -13.97 6.81
N LYS A 246 9.45 -13.81 6.39
CA LYS A 246 9.93 -12.62 5.66
C LYS A 246 10.05 -12.82 4.17
N ASP A 247 10.16 -14.07 3.75
CA ASP A 247 10.25 -14.44 2.35
C ASP A 247 8.87 -14.44 1.71
N GLU A 248 8.81 -14.03 0.45
CA GLU A 248 7.62 -14.17 -0.37
C GLU A 248 7.39 -15.66 -0.67
N MET A 249 6.14 -16.10 -0.53
CA MET A 249 5.75 -17.49 -0.75
C MET A 249 4.97 -17.61 -2.06
N ILE A 250 5.23 -18.68 -2.79
CA ILE A 250 4.59 -18.97 -4.07
C ILE A 250 3.54 -20.07 -3.83
N PRO A 251 2.27 -19.87 -4.20
CA PRO A 251 1.24 -20.90 -4.07
C PRO A 251 1.58 -22.11 -4.94
N SER A 252 1.25 -23.30 -4.43
CA SER A 252 1.37 -24.58 -5.12
C SER A 252 0.03 -25.29 -5.20
N GLU A 253 -0.04 -26.43 -5.90
CA GLU A 253 -1.25 -27.26 -5.93
C GLU A 253 -1.59 -27.83 -4.54
N ASP A 254 -0.56 -28.22 -3.78
CA ASP A 254 -0.72 -28.79 -2.43
C ASP A 254 -0.97 -27.72 -1.36
N ASP A 255 -0.46 -26.51 -1.58
CA ASP A 255 -0.66 -25.35 -0.70
C ASP A 255 -0.96 -24.09 -1.52
N PRO A 256 -2.25 -23.85 -1.85
CA PRO A 256 -2.65 -22.71 -2.66
C PRO A 256 -2.69 -21.37 -1.91
N TYR A 257 -2.44 -21.39 -0.58
CA TYR A 257 -2.45 -20.22 0.32
C TYR A 257 -1.37 -20.35 1.42
N PRO A 258 -0.07 -20.35 1.04
CA PRO A 258 1.06 -20.52 1.97
C PRO A 258 1.26 -19.33 2.91
#